data_AF-A0A1W9TG29-F1
#
_entry.id   AF-A0A1W9TG29-F1
#
_cell.length_a   1.000
_cell.length_b   1.000
_cell.length_c   1.000
_cell.angle_alpha   90.00
_cell.angle_beta   90.00
_cell.angle_gamma   90.00
#
_symmetry.space_group_name_H-M   'P 1'
#
loop_
_entity.id
_entity.type
_entity.pdbx_description
1 polymer ?
#
loop_
_entity_poly.entity_id
_entity_poly.type
_entity_poly.pdbx_seq_one_letter_code
_entity_poly.pdbx_strand_id
1 'polypeptide(L)'
;IALKIINPIKKTIINQNLINTKNADTMFRMRKEKAPRTQIKIEYLKNIKYRIYIEIFNNELYEKLKYSLENHISFYTCSLGLSENLANFEYVGEYNYEIKKGNAKIDSVINLEEIDNKNISIDIEKEYFTDRFSLEMKEDREVIKYGDILFERNGEEIEIKNNNYIEIETGENILWY
;
A
#
# COMPACT_ATOMS: atom_id res chain seq x y z
N ILE A 1 -5.61 4.17 9.55
CA ILE A 1 -4.41 4.26 8.67
C ILE A 1 -4.86 4.78 7.31
N ALA A 2 -4.07 5.58 6.61
CA ALA A 2 -4.38 6.02 5.24
C ALA A 2 -3.13 5.90 4.38
N LEU A 3 -3.32 5.81 3.07
CA LEU A 3 -2.22 5.68 2.11
C LEU A 3 -2.42 6.63 0.94
N LYS A 4 -1.38 7.38 0.59
CA LYS A 4 -1.31 8.22 -0.60
C LYS A 4 -0.28 7.66 -1.56
N ILE A 5 -0.62 7.65 -2.84
CA ILE A 5 0.30 7.29 -3.93
C ILE A 5 1.08 8.56 -4.30
N ILE A 6 2.40 8.54 -4.18
CA ILE A 6 3.25 9.70 -4.54
C ILE A 6 3.75 9.59 -5.97
N ASN A 7 4.15 8.38 -6.38
CA ASN A 7 4.64 8.12 -7.72
C ASN A 7 3.62 7.29 -8.51
N PRO A 8 3.44 7.55 -9.81
CA PRO A 8 2.53 6.78 -10.64
C PRO A 8 2.78 5.27 -10.59
N ILE A 9 1.70 4.49 -10.53
CA ILE A 9 1.72 3.04 -10.54
C ILE A 9 2.17 2.55 -11.92
N LYS A 10 3.39 2.02 -11.94
CA LYS A 10 4.04 1.44 -13.12
C LYS A 10 4.38 -0.01 -12.85
N LYS A 11 4.24 -0.83 -13.89
CA LYS A 11 4.54 -2.25 -13.86
C LYS A 11 5.74 -2.55 -14.76
N THR A 12 6.56 -3.51 -14.37
CA THR A 12 7.65 -4.05 -15.18
C THR A 12 7.66 -5.56 -15.06
N ILE A 13 8.00 -6.25 -16.14
CA ILE A 13 8.12 -7.71 -16.14
C ILE A 13 9.58 -8.07 -15.99
N ILE A 14 9.89 -8.92 -15.01
CA ILE A 14 11.23 -9.49 -14.81
C ILE A 14 11.09 -11.00 -14.85
N ASN A 15 11.86 -11.64 -15.73
CA ASN A 15 11.90 -13.10 -15.82
C ASN A 15 12.78 -13.63 -14.69
N GLN A 16 12.19 -14.39 -13.77
CA GLN A 16 12.93 -15.06 -12.70
C GLN A 16 13.11 -16.54 -12.98
N ASN A 17 14.31 -17.04 -12.70
CA ASN A 17 14.66 -18.44 -12.88
C ASN A 17 14.54 -19.19 -11.55
N LEU A 18 13.33 -19.62 -11.21
CA LEU A 18 13.02 -20.22 -9.91
C LEU A 18 13.34 -21.71 -9.88
N ILE A 19 13.69 -22.23 -8.70
CA ILE A 19 13.90 -23.67 -8.50
C ILE A 19 12.56 -24.40 -8.68
N ASN A 20 12.57 -25.46 -9.49
CA ASN A 20 11.39 -26.30 -9.64
C ASN A 20 11.26 -27.25 -8.45
N THR A 21 10.49 -26.85 -7.43
CA THR A 21 10.29 -27.60 -6.19
C THR A 21 9.58 -28.94 -6.38
N LYS A 22 8.93 -29.18 -7.52
CA LYS A 22 8.32 -30.50 -7.84
C LYS A 22 9.36 -31.54 -8.29
N ASN A 23 10.51 -31.09 -8.80
CA ASN A 23 11.55 -31.95 -9.38
C ASN A 23 12.88 -31.88 -8.63
N ALA A 24 13.04 -30.95 -7.68
CA ALA A 24 14.23 -30.81 -6.85
C ALA A 24 14.14 -31.71 -5.62
N ASP A 25 15.07 -32.65 -5.48
CA ASP A 25 15.15 -33.49 -4.27
C ASP A 25 15.67 -32.69 -3.07
N THR A 26 16.56 -31.73 -3.31
CA THR A 26 17.08 -30.76 -2.32
C THR A 26 17.45 -29.46 -3.04
N MET A 27 17.58 -28.34 -2.31
CA MET A 27 18.01 -27.04 -2.88
C MET A 27 19.38 -27.08 -3.58
N PHE A 28 20.23 -28.07 -3.24
CA PHE A 28 21.58 -28.22 -3.77
C PHE A 28 21.73 -29.32 -4.84
N ARG A 29 20.83 -30.31 -4.87
CA ARG A 29 20.87 -31.41 -5.84
C ARG A 29 19.71 -31.32 -6.81
N MET A 30 20.00 -30.76 -7.97
CA MET A 30 19.08 -30.64 -9.10
C MET A 30 19.33 -31.80 -10.09
N ARG A 31 18.34 -32.67 -10.32
CA ARG A 31 18.45 -33.77 -11.30
C ARG A 31 18.62 -33.18 -12.70
N LYS A 32 19.68 -33.55 -13.41
CA LYS A 32 19.97 -33.05 -14.78
C LYS A 32 18.96 -33.54 -15.83
N GLU A 33 18.28 -34.65 -15.55
CA GLU A 33 17.34 -35.32 -16.47
C GLU A 33 16.00 -34.60 -16.62
N LYS A 34 15.67 -33.67 -15.72
CA LYS A 34 14.49 -32.80 -15.80
C LYS A 34 14.92 -31.35 -15.74
N ALA A 35 14.15 -30.43 -16.34
CA ALA A 35 14.39 -29.00 -16.22
C ALA A 35 14.35 -28.59 -14.73
N PRO A 36 15.50 -28.26 -14.12
CA PRO A 36 15.59 -28.10 -12.66
C PRO A 36 15.11 -26.72 -12.20
N ARG A 37 14.93 -25.81 -13.14
CA ARG A 37 14.42 -24.46 -12.93
C ARG A 37 13.31 -24.15 -13.90
N THR A 38 12.41 -23.28 -13.47
CA THR A 38 11.30 -22.75 -14.27
C THR A 38 11.50 -21.24 -14.41
N GLN A 39 11.52 -20.75 -15.66
CA GLN A 39 11.52 -19.32 -15.92
C GLN A 39 10.09 -18.79 -15.85
N ILE A 40 9.80 -17.98 -14.84
CA ILE A 40 8.49 -17.36 -14.64
C ILE A 40 8.61 -15.87 -14.92
N LYS A 41 7.70 -15.35 -15.73
CA LYS A 41 7.54 -13.90 -15.93
C LYS A 41 6.79 -13.35 -14.73
N ILE A 42 7.45 -12.57 -13.89
CA ILE A 42 6.83 -11.96 -12.73
C ILE A 42 6.64 -10.46 -13.02
N GLU A 43 5.44 -9.97 -12.74
CA GLU A 43 5.11 -8.56 -12.81
C GLU A 43 5.43 -7.88 -11.48
N TYR A 44 6.26 -6.84 -11.53
CA TYR A 44 6.67 -6.03 -10.39
C TYR A 44 6.18 -4.60 -10.53
N LEU A 45 5.92 -3.96 -9.39
CA LEU A 45 5.78 -2.52 -9.32
C LEU A 45 7.15 -1.85 -9.48
N LYS A 46 7.21 -0.75 -10.25
CA LYS A 46 8.45 -0.05 -10.59
C LYS A 46 8.42 1.38 -10.07
N ASN A 47 9.47 1.77 -9.34
CA ASN A 47 9.70 3.13 -8.83
C ASN A 47 8.50 3.70 -8.03
N ILE A 48 7.82 2.84 -7.29
CA ILE A 48 6.71 3.22 -6.43
C ILE A 48 7.20 3.99 -5.20
N LYS A 49 6.38 4.93 -4.73
CA LYS A 49 6.58 5.66 -3.49
C LYS A 49 5.20 5.95 -2.91
N TYR A 50 5.04 5.67 -1.62
CA TYR A 50 3.80 5.87 -0.89
C TYR A 50 4.04 6.79 0.30
N ARG A 51 2.99 7.48 0.72
CA ARG A 51 2.91 8.14 2.03
C ARG A 51 1.90 7.39 2.86
N ILE A 52 2.29 7.01 4.08
CA ILE A 52 1.44 6.30 5.02
C ILE A 52 1.13 7.25 6.16
N TYR A 53 -0.15 7.41 6.46
CA TYR A 53 -0.64 8.18 7.61
C TYR A 53 -1.10 7.19 8.67
N ILE A 54 -0.63 7.35 9.89
CA ILE A 54 -0.93 6.44 11.00
C ILE A 54 -1.32 7.27 12.21
N GLU A 55 -2.36 6.83 12.90
CA GLU A 55 -2.76 7.34 14.21
C GLU A 55 -2.60 6.20 15.22
N ILE A 56 -1.97 6.48 16.36
CA ILE A 56 -1.71 5.49 17.42
C ILE A 56 -2.18 6.06 18.75
N PHE A 57 -3.14 5.38 19.38
CA PHE A 57 -3.68 5.78 20.69
C PHE A 57 -2.89 5.21 21.87
N ASN A 58 -2.05 4.19 21.64
CA ASN A 58 -1.21 3.60 22.69
C ASN A 58 0.12 4.36 22.80
N ASN A 59 0.30 5.10 23.89
CA ASN A 59 1.49 5.94 24.11
C ASN A 59 2.81 5.15 24.07
N GLU A 60 2.87 3.94 24.63
CA GLU A 60 4.11 3.15 24.61
C GLU A 60 4.49 2.72 23.19
N LEU A 61 3.51 2.28 22.40
CA LEU A 61 3.72 1.91 21.00
C LEU A 61 4.09 3.12 20.15
N TYR A 62 3.41 4.24 20.40
CA TYR A 62 3.66 5.52 19.74
C TYR A 62 5.11 5.98 19.92
N GLU A 63 5.60 6.06 21.16
CA GLU A 63 6.98 6.49 21.45
C GLU A 63 8.02 5.57 20.81
N LYS A 64 7.81 4.24 20.87
CA LYS A 64 8.70 3.27 20.23
C LYS A 64 8.74 3.42 18.71
N LEU A 65 7.57 3.61 18.09
CA LEU A 65 7.48 3.78 16.65
C LEU A 65 8.14 5.09 16.23
N LYS A 66 7.82 6.19 16.90
CA LYS A 66 8.38 7.52 16.64
C LYS A 66 9.90 7.50 16.70
N TYR A 67 10.47 6.98 17.79
CA TYR A 67 11.92 6.83 17.92
C TYR A 67 12.54 6.04 16.76
N SER A 68 11.91 4.93 16.37
CA SER A 68 12.39 4.09 15.27
C SER A 68 12.34 4.81 13.93
N LEU A 69 11.28 5.57 13.67
CA LEU A 69 11.09 6.34 12.44
C LEU A 69 12.10 7.50 12.34
N GLU A 70 12.23 8.31 13.39
CA GLU A 70 13.16 9.45 13.44
C GLU A 70 14.63 9.04 13.28
N ASN A 71 14.99 7.87 13.81
CA ASN A 71 16.37 7.37 13.75
C ASN A 71 16.63 6.40 12.58
N HIS A 72 15.65 6.20 11.69
CA HIS A 72 15.75 5.27 10.56
C HIS A 72 16.10 3.83 10.99
N ILE A 73 15.50 3.38 12.09
CA ILE A 73 15.73 2.05 12.66
C ILE A 73 14.58 1.12 12.29
N SER A 74 14.91 -0.05 11.75
CA SER A 74 13.96 -1.13 11.52
C SER A 74 14.44 -2.41 12.19
N PHE A 75 13.56 -3.10 12.92
CA PHE A 75 13.89 -4.40 13.51
C PHE A 75 14.08 -5.48 12.43
N TYR A 76 13.22 -5.45 11.41
CA TYR A 76 13.35 -6.26 10.20
C TYR A 76 13.49 -5.36 8.99
N THR A 77 14.20 -5.84 7.97
CA THR A 77 14.33 -5.13 6.70
C THR A 77 12.96 -4.84 6.10
N CYS A 78 12.69 -3.57 5.83
CA CYS A 78 11.44 -3.16 5.19
C CYS A 78 11.37 -3.70 3.76
N SER A 79 10.21 -4.21 3.36
CA SER A 79 9.97 -4.70 2.00
C SER A 79 8.53 -4.46 1.56
N LEU A 80 8.32 -4.34 0.26
CA LEU A 80 7.01 -4.09 -0.36
C LEU A 80 6.42 -5.42 -0.85
N GLY A 81 5.71 -6.10 0.06
CA GLY A 81 4.99 -7.35 -0.19
C GLY A 81 5.87 -8.60 -0.12
N LEU A 82 6.85 -8.73 -1.02
CA LEU A 82 7.81 -9.83 -1.04
C LEU A 82 9.16 -9.40 -0.47
N SER A 83 9.88 -10.32 0.16
CA SER A 83 11.18 -10.06 0.80
C SER A 83 12.25 -9.52 -0.16
N GLU A 84 12.11 -9.81 -1.44
CA GLU A 84 13.00 -9.41 -2.54
C GLU A 84 12.76 -7.96 -2.96
N ASN A 85 11.60 -7.40 -2.63
CA ASN A 85 11.23 -6.02 -2.92
C ASN A 85 11.65 -5.11 -1.76
N LEU A 86 12.96 -5.00 -1.52
CA LEU A 86 13.51 -4.18 -0.44
C LEU A 86 13.01 -2.73 -0.55
N ALA A 87 12.63 -2.17 0.58
CA ALA A 87 12.08 -0.83 0.68
C ALA A 87 12.92 0.05 1.59
N ASN A 88 12.93 1.34 1.28
CA ASN A 88 13.44 2.37 2.17
C ASN A 88 12.24 3.18 2.71
N PHE A 89 12.42 3.79 3.87
CA PHE A 89 11.41 4.65 4.49
C PHE A 89 12.05 5.93 5.02
N GLU A 90 11.21 6.94 5.24
CA GLU A 90 11.61 8.24 5.76
C GLU A 90 10.48 8.75 6.65
N TYR A 91 10.84 9.28 7.82
CA TYR A 91 9.88 9.98 8.69
C TYR A 91 9.63 11.39 8.16
N VAL A 92 8.35 11.70 7.91
CA VAL A 92 7.96 13.01 7.35
C VAL A 92 7.69 14.02 8.48
N GLY A 93 6.98 13.59 9.52
CA GLY A 93 6.62 14.44 10.64
C GLY A 93 5.30 14.04 11.29
N GLU A 94 4.92 14.82 12.29
CA GLU A 94 3.62 14.78 12.96
C GLU A 94 2.87 16.06 12.65
N TYR A 95 1.58 15.89 12.39
CA TYR A 95 0.72 16.98 11.96
C TYR A 95 -0.60 16.89 12.70
N ASN A 96 -1.14 18.05 13.07
CA ASN A 96 -2.52 18.11 13.51
C ASN A 96 -3.44 17.90 12.32
N TYR A 97 -4.68 17.52 12.61
CA TYR A 97 -5.69 17.34 11.59
C TYR A 97 -7.06 17.76 12.12
N GLU A 98 -7.95 18.10 11.18
CA GLU A 98 -9.34 18.44 11.46
C GLU A 98 -10.27 17.54 10.65
N ILE A 99 -11.40 17.17 11.24
CA ILE A 99 -12.48 16.47 10.52
C ILE A 99 -13.37 17.53 9.88
N LYS A 100 -13.47 17.48 8.55
CA LYS A 100 -14.34 18.35 7.76
C LYS A 100 -15.41 17.54 7.05
N LYS A 101 -16.48 18.22 6.65
CA LYS A 101 -17.56 17.65 5.84
C LYS A 101 -17.84 18.53 4.65
N GLY A 102 -17.93 17.93 3.47
CA GLY A 102 -18.28 18.64 2.24
C GLY A 102 -17.72 17.99 1.01
N ASN A 103 -17.46 18.80 0.00
CA ASN A 103 -16.75 18.38 -1.21
C ASN A 103 -15.26 18.61 -1.00
N ALA A 104 -14.44 17.67 -1.45
CA ALA A 104 -12.98 17.75 -1.32
C ALA A 104 -12.29 16.95 -2.41
N LYS A 105 -11.02 17.25 -2.63
CA LYS A 105 -10.11 16.44 -3.44
C LYS A 105 -9.26 15.62 -2.48
N ILE A 106 -9.38 14.30 -2.53
CA ILE A 106 -8.74 13.37 -1.61
C ILE A 106 -7.43 12.88 -2.19
N ASP A 107 -6.35 13.10 -1.45
CA ASP A 107 -4.99 12.67 -1.77
C ASP A 107 -4.76 11.18 -1.50
N SER A 108 -5.52 10.59 -0.56
CA SER A 108 -5.39 9.19 -0.23
C SER A 108 -6.16 8.30 -1.21
N VAL A 109 -5.81 7.01 -1.22
CA VAL A 109 -6.70 5.98 -1.75
C VAL A 109 -7.99 5.93 -0.93
N ILE A 110 -9.05 5.42 -1.54
CA ILE A 110 -10.40 5.42 -0.97
C ILE A 110 -10.86 4.00 -0.73
N ASN A 111 -11.20 3.67 0.53
CA ASN A 111 -11.92 2.46 0.85
C ASN A 111 -13.39 2.62 0.45
N LEU A 112 -13.85 1.87 -0.55
CA LEU A 112 -15.21 1.98 -1.08
C LEU A 112 -16.29 1.49 -0.10
N GLU A 113 -15.91 0.84 0.99
CA GLU A 113 -16.86 0.46 2.04
C GLU A 113 -17.23 1.63 2.97
N GLU A 114 -16.40 2.69 3.00
CA GLU A 114 -16.54 3.84 3.90
C GLU A 114 -17.16 5.07 3.23
N ILE A 115 -17.53 4.95 1.95
CA ILE A 115 -18.13 6.05 1.17
C ILE A 115 -19.20 5.53 0.22
N ASP A 116 -20.30 6.28 0.04
CA ASP A 116 -21.26 5.99 -1.03
C ASP A 116 -20.61 6.29 -2.38
N ASN A 117 -20.56 5.30 -3.28
CA ASN A 117 -20.01 5.46 -4.63
C ASN A 117 -20.61 6.66 -5.40
N LYS A 118 -21.84 7.09 -5.10
CA LYS A 118 -22.46 8.28 -5.72
C LYS A 118 -21.77 9.59 -5.32
N ASN A 119 -21.06 9.59 -4.21
CA ASN A 119 -20.30 10.72 -3.72
C ASN A 119 -18.92 10.81 -4.37
N ILE A 120 -18.48 9.80 -5.12
CA ILE A 120 -17.19 9.83 -5.82
C ILE A 120 -17.42 10.40 -7.22
N SER A 121 -16.59 11.37 -7.60
CA SER A 121 -16.62 11.98 -8.93
C SER A 121 -15.44 11.47 -9.75
N ILE A 122 -15.77 10.82 -10.88
CA ILE A 122 -14.80 10.26 -11.82
C ILE A 122 -14.57 11.26 -12.94
N ASP A 123 -13.30 11.63 -13.14
CA ASP A 123 -12.84 12.46 -14.25
C ASP A 123 -12.40 11.59 -15.42
N ILE A 124 -12.94 11.82 -16.63
CA ILE A 124 -12.62 11.00 -17.80
C ILE A 124 -11.17 11.19 -18.29
N GLU A 125 -10.50 12.26 -17.87
CA GLU A 125 -9.09 12.51 -18.19
C GLU A 125 -8.13 11.76 -17.27
N LYS A 126 -8.62 11.13 -16.19
CA LYS A 126 -7.83 10.38 -15.21
C LYS A 126 -8.04 8.87 -15.31
N GLU A 127 -7.08 8.11 -14.80
CA GLU A 127 -7.12 6.64 -14.83
C GLU A 127 -7.36 6.06 -13.44
N TYR A 128 -8.58 5.57 -13.20
CA TYR A 128 -8.98 4.99 -11.91
C TYR A 128 -8.92 3.47 -11.93
N PHE A 129 -8.46 2.90 -10.82
CA PHE A 129 -8.37 1.46 -10.59
C PHE A 129 -9.02 1.08 -9.27
N THR A 130 -9.61 -0.11 -9.25
CA THR A 130 -10.11 -0.74 -8.04
C THR A 130 -9.43 -2.08 -7.87
N ASP A 131 -8.84 -2.30 -6.71
CA ASP A 131 -8.28 -3.59 -6.32
C ASP A 131 -8.85 -4.04 -4.97
N ARG A 132 -9.05 -5.35 -4.82
CA ARG A 132 -9.59 -5.95 -3.61
C ARG A 132 -8.47 -6.35 -2.66
N PHE A 133 -8.50 -5.84 -1.43
CA PHE A 133 -7.46 -6.08 -0.41
C PHE A 133 -8.05 -6.66 0.88
N SER A 134 -7.21 -7.38 1.63
CA SER A 134 -7.52 -7.80 3.00
C SER A 134 -7.39 -6.59 3.93
N LEU A 135 -8.50 -6.14 4.51
CA LEU A 135 -8.56 -5.00 5.42
C LEU A 135 -8.26 -5.41 6.86
N GLU A 136 -8.74 -6.60 7.25
CA GLU A 136 -8.59 -7.13 8.61
C GLU A 136 -8.18 -8.59 8.57
N MET A 137 -7.27 -8.97 9.46
CA MET A 137 -6.73 -10.32 9.57
C MET A 137 -6.57 -10.69 11.05
N LYS A 138 -6.73 -11.98 11.35
CA LYS A 138 -6.38 -12.56 12.65
C LYS A 138 -4.86 -12.66 12.81
N GLU A 139 -4.39 -12.95 14.02
CA GLU A 139 -2.97 -13.16 14.32
C GLU A 139 -2.34 -14.32 13.52
N ASP A 140 -3.12 -15.33 13.16
CA ASP A 140 -2.71 -16.46 12.32
C ASP A 140 -2.76 -16.16 10.81
N ARG A 141 -3.00 -14.89 10.44
CA ARG A 141 -3.13 -14.38 9.07
C ARG A 141 -4.35 -14.89 8.32
N GLU A 142 -5.36 -15.44 8.98
CA GLU A 142 -6.67 -15.66 8.36
C GLU A 142 -7.36 -14.31 8.10
N VAL A 143 -7.84 -14.09 6.87
CA VAL A 143 -8.52 -12.83 6.49
C VAL A 143 -9.93 -12.81 7.07
N ILE A 144 -10.25 -11.74 7.79
CA ILE A 144 -11.58 -11.49 8.38
C ILE A 144 -12.44 -10.69 7.40
N LYS A 145 -11.84 -9.66 6.79
CA LYS A 145 -12.56 -8.70 5.95
C LYS A 145 -11.75 -8.36 4.70
N TYR A 146 -12.42 -8.40 3.55
CA TYR A 146 -11.90 -7.87 2.29
C TYR A 146 -12.69 -6.64 1.90
N GLY A 147 -12.02 -5.63 1.38
CA GLY A 147 -12.68 -4.43 0.83
C GLY A 147 -12.03 -4.00 -0.49
N ASP A 148 -12.77 -3.18 -1.23
CA ASP A 148 -12.36 -2.67 -2.52
C ASP A 148 -11.77 -1.27 -2.36
N ILE A 149 -10.54 -1.08 -2.83
CA ILE A 149 -9.81 0.17 -2.72
C ILE A 149 -9.75 0.84 -4.09
N LEU A 150 -10.28 2.06 -4.16
CA LEU A 150 -10.20 2.93 -5.32
C LEU A 150 -8.96 3.82 -5.22
N PHE A 151 -8.22 3.93 -6.32
CA PHE A 151 -7.10 4.85 -6.45
C PHE A 151 -6.95 5.35 -7.88
N GLU A 152 -6.35 6.53 -8.04
CA GLU A 152 -5.94 7.06 -9.34
C GLU A 152 -4.49 6.64 -9.63
N ARG A 153 -4.22 6.21 -10.86
CA ARG A 153 -2.97 5.57 -11.28
C ARG A 153 -1.73 6.44 -11.08
N ASN A 154 -1.84 7.73 -11.35
CA ASN A 154 -0.75 8.69 -11.26
C ASN A 154 -0.57 9.26 -9.86
N GLY A 155 -1.45 8.89 -8.91
CA GLY A 155 -1.48 9.43 -7.56
C GLY A 155 -2.14 10.80 -7.50
N GLU A 156 -2.97 11.12 -8.50
CA GLU A 156 -3.76 12.34 -8.46
C GLU A 156 -4.93 12.23 -7.48
N GLU A 157 -5.36 13.40 -7.00
CA GLU A 157 -6.47 13.49 -6.07
C GLU A 157 -7.79 13.03 -6.71
N ILE A 158 -8.64 12.41 -5.88
CA ILE A 158 -9.97 11.93 -6.24
C ILE A 158 -11.02 12.86 -5.64
N GLU A 159 -11.91 13.41 -6.48
CA GLU A 159 -12.95 14.30 -6.00
C GLU A 159 -14.09 13.52 -5.34
N ILE A 160 -14.46 13.94 -4.14
CA ILE A 160 -15.60 13.44 -3.38
C ILE A 160 -16.62 14.55 -3.12
N LYS A 161 -17.88 14.18 -2.89
CA LYS A 161 -19.00 15.07 -2.63
C LYS A 161 -19.67 14.75 -1.31
N ASN A 162 -20.01 15.78 -0.54
CA ASN A 162 -20.79 15.68 0.69
C ASN A 162 -20.39 14.51 1.63
N ASN A 163 -19.09 14.32 1.85
CA ASN A 163 -18.59 13.26 2.74
C ASN A 163 -17.72 13.86 3.85
N ASN A 164 -17.53 13.11 4.93
CA ASN A 164 -16.54 13.46 5.94
C ASN A 164 -15.15 13.11 5.40
N TYR A 165 -14.17 13.95 5.71
CA TYR A 165 -12.76 13.73 5.39
C TYR A 165 -11.88 14.39 6.44
N ILE A 166 -10.60 14.06 6.41
CA ILE A 166 -9.60 14.65 7.29
C ILE A 166 -8.75 15.60 6.49
N GLU A 167 -8.67 16.85 6.94
CA GLU A 167 -7.69 17.82 6.43
C GLU A 167 -6.50 17.83 7.40
N ILE A 168 -5.31 17.55 6.88
CA ILE A 168 -4.06 17.59 7.62
C ILE A 168 -3.48 19.00 7.52
N GLU A 169 -2.75 19.45 8.53
CA GLU A 169 -2.05 20.76 8.56
C GLU A 169 -1.17 21.04 7.32
N THR A 170 -0.72 19.98 6.63
CA THR A 170 0.01 20.08 5.36
C THR A 170 -0.84 20.54 4.17
N GLY A 171 -2.17 20.60 4.33
CA GLY A 171 -3.17 20.86 3.30
C GLY A 171 -3.66 19.60 2.56
N GLU A 172 -3.17 18.41 2.93
CA GLU A 172 -3.60 17.15 2.34
C GLU A 172 -4.95 16.70 2.90
N ASN A 173 -5.85 16.25 2.04
CA ASN A 173 -7.13 15.67 2.44
C ASN A 173 -7.08 14.16 2.31
N ILE A 174 -7.40 13.44 3.39
CA ILE A 174 -7.37 11.98 3.41
C ILE A 174 -8.68 11.38 3.90
N LEU A 175 -8.92 10.14 3.53
CA LEU A 175 -9.89 9.26 4.15
C LEU A 175 -9.13 8.16 4.90
N TRP A 176 -9.53 7.89 6.14
CA TRP A 176 -9.06 6.71 6.83
C TRP A 176 -9.58 5.45 6.15
N TYR A 177 -8.74 4.42 6.14
CA TYR A 177 -9.15 3.04 5.84
C TYR A 177 -10.07 2.48 6.89
#